data_AF-Q4D9F5-F1
#
_entry.id   AF-Q4D9F5-F1
#
_cell.length_a   1.000
_cell.length_b   1.000
_cell.length_c   1.000
_cell.angle_alpha   90.00
_cell.angle_beta   90.00
_cell.angle_gamma   90.00
#
_symmetry.space_group_name_H-M   'P 1'
#
loop_
_entity.id
_entity.type
_entity.pdbx_description
1 polymer ?
#
loop_
_entity_poly.entity_id
_entity_poly.type
_entity_poly.pdbx_seq_one_letter_code
_entity_poly.pdbx_strand_id
1 'polypeptide(L)'
;RLLLEECKGVVTLAPFAAHPSLQYILAMRCDGFREFRALTTIPTLEYVKLSMSVVGPDDMARCMEGFKAPTELILDGIRFSPVRVVGVEEYRQLRTLSLCESVLENYEWIARATYLAKLDLSATRVKEEELVGLCRLLFCLETLLLCSCKYLSTSLSFLLPLHQMRSVSISNFSLLRNNCIALLRERGVLCDVS
;
A
#
# COMPACT_ATOMS: atom_id res chain seq x y z
N ARG A 1 9.70 -10.42 -17.33
CA ARG A 1 9.85 -10.21 -15.87
C ARG A 1 11.24 -9.61 -15.64
N LEU A 2 11.39 -8.72 -14.67
CA LEU A 2 12.67 -8.13 -14.27
C LEU A 2 12.87 -8.38 -12.77
N LEU A 3 14.01 -8.95 -12.41
CA LEU A 3 14.41 -9.20 -11.03
C LEU A 3 15.73 -8.49 -10.77
N LEU A 4 15.76 -7.65 -9.74
CA LEU A 4 16.92 -6.91 -9.28
C LEU A 4 17.09 -7.18 -7.78
N GLU A 5 18.08 -7.99 -7.43
CA GLU A 5 18.41 -8.26 -6.03
C GLU A 5 19.78 -7.67 -5.72
N GLU A 6 19.86 -6.88 -4.65
CA GLU A 6 21.10 -6.30 -4.14
C GLU A 6 21.90 -5.51 -5.20
N CYS A 7 21.19 -4.97 -6.19
CA CYS A 7 21.76 -4.24 -7.32
C CYS A 7 22.13 -2.80 -6.92
N LYS A 8 23.25 -2.64 -6.21
CA LYS A 8 23.70 -1.34 -5.67
C LYS A 8 24.01 -0.28 -6.73
N GLY A 9 24.38 -0.70 -7.94
CA GLY A 9 24.70 0.19 -9.06
C GLY A 9 23.50 0.63 -9.89
N VAL A 10 22.32 0.01 -9.70
CA VAL A 10 21.13 0.38 -10.45
C VAL A 10 20.48 1.58 -9.80
N VAL A 11 20.57 2.73 -10.47
CA VAL A 11 20.02 4.00 -10.00
C VAL A 11 18.60 4.23 -10.52
N THR A 12 18.33 3.79 -11.74
CA THR A 12 17.09 4.10 -12.48
C THR A 12 16.62 2.93 -13.33
N LEU A 13 15.31 2.87 -13.57
CA LEU A 13 14.68 1.96 -14.55
C LEU A 13 14.32 2.65 -15.86
N ALA A 14 14.85 3.85 -16.12
CA ALA A 14 14.64 4.57 -17.39
C ALA A 14 14.81 3.72 -18.67
N PRO A 15 15.78 2.78 -18.77
CA PRO A 15 15.90 1.91 -19.95
C PRO A 15 14.69 1.01 -20.22
N PHE A 16 13.82 0.79 -19.23
CA PHE A 16 12.58 0.02 -19.37
C PHE A 16 11.35 0.89 -19.65
N ALA A 17 11.53 2.19 -19.90
CA ALA A 17 10.43 3.06 -20.29
C ALA A 17 9.71 2.50 -21.53
N ALA A 18 8.37 2.54 -21.51
CA ALA A 18 7.49 2.01 -22.56
C ALA A 18 7.78 0.55 -22.98
N HIS A 19 8.38 -0.25 -22.10
CA HIS A 19 8.69 -1.64 -22.43
C HIS A 19 7.40 -2.39 -22.84
N PRO A 20 7.37 -3.07 -24.00
CA PRO A 20 6.11 -3.51 -24.61
C PRO A 20 5.45 -4.71 -23.93
N SER A 21 6.19 -5.44 -23.10
CA SER A 21 5.73 -6.72 -22.53
C SER A 21 6.14 -6.96 -21.07
N LEU A 22 6.68 -5.96 -20.37
CA LEU A 22 7.16 -6.18 -19.00
C LEU A 22 5.97 -6.18 -18.05
N GLN A 23 5.67 -7.33 -17.45
CA GLN A 23 4.53 -7.50 -16.54
C GLN A 23 4.89 -7.51 -15.05
N TYR A 24 6.10 -7.97 -14.71
CA TYR A 24 6.53 -8.19 -13.33
C TYR A 24 7.88 -7.53 -13.11
N ILE A 25 7.96 -6.71 -12.06
CA ILE A 25 9.20 -6.08 -11.61
C ILE A 25 9.35 -6.35 -10.11
N LEU A 26 10.49 -6.93 -9.77
CA LEU A 26 10.90 -7.19 -8.40
C LEU A 26 12.27 -6.54 -8.21
N ALA A 27 12.34 -5.55 -7.33
CA ALA A 27 13.57 -4.95 -6.86
C ALA A 27 13.63 -5.08 -5.35
N MET A 28 14.69 -5.72 -4.85
CA MET A 28 14.92 -5.90 -3.41
C MET A 28 16.31 -5.41 -3.03
N ARG A 29 16.40 -4.63 -1.96
CA ARG A 29 17.68 -4.14 -1.40
C ARG A 29 18.55 -3.43 -2.44
N CYS A 30 17.92 -2.68 -3.35
CA CYS A 30 18.63 -1.89 -4.34
C CYS A 30 18.93 -0.50 -3.75
N ASP A 31 19.98 -0.40 -2.93
CA ASP A 31 20.30 0.81 -2.15
C ASP A 31 20.62 2.04 -3.02
N GLY A 32 21.01 1.83 -4.28
CA GLY A 32 21.25 2.88 -5.26
C GLY A 32 20.00 3.36 -5.99
N PHE A 33 18.87 2.67 -5.84
CA PHE A 33 17.72 2.80 -6.73
C PHE A 33 16.84 4.02 -6.40
N ARG A 34 17.08 5.15 -7.06
CA ARG A 34 16.43 6.44 -6.78
C ARG A 34 15.20 6.71 -7.64
N GLU A 35 15.17 6.18 -8.87
CA GLU A 35 14.20 6.58 -9.90
C GLU A 35 13.47 5.37 -10.49
N PHE A 36 12.16 5.31 -10.32
CA PHE A 36 11.30 4.27 -10.89
C PHE A 36 10.10 4.82 -11.66
N ARG A 37 10.02 6.13 -11.89
CA ARG A 37 8.95 6.72 -12.71
C ARG A 37 8.77 6.06 -14.08
N ALA A 38 9.82 5.52 -14.68
CA ALA A 38 9.73 4.77 -15.93
C ALA A 38 8.68 3.65 -15.90
N LEU A 39 8.40 3.09 -14.72
CA LEU A 39 7.39 2.04 -14.53
C LEU A 39 5.97 2.51 -14.86
N THR A 40 5.67 3.79 -14.69
CA THR A 40 4.36 4.37 -15.05
C THR A 40 4.07 4.34 -16.54
N THR A 41 5.10 4.16 -17.37
CA THR A 41 4.99 4.16 -18.83
C THR A 41 4.81 2.76 -19.42
N ILE A 42 4.89 1.70 -18.60
CA ILE A 42 4.83 0.31 -19.03
C ILE A 42 3.36 -0.16 -18.98
N PRO A 43 2.68 -0.31 -20.14
CA PRO A 43 1.24 -0.54 -20.17
C PRO A 43 0.85 -1.95 -19.70
N THR A 44 1.79 -2.89 -19.72
CA THR A 44 1.58 -4.30 -19.36
C THR A 44 1.90 -4.60 -17.91
N LEU A 45 2.31 -3.61 -17.11
CA LEU A 45 2.84 -3.85 -15.79
C LEU A 45 1.74 -4.26 -14.81
N GLU A 46 1.75 -5.50 -14.33
CA GLU A 46 0.73 -6.08 -13.45
C GLU A 46 1.18 -6.09 -11.98
N TYR A 47 2.46 -6.37 -11.75
CA TYR A 47 3.04 -6.59 -10.43
C TYR A 47 4.33 -5.79 -10.26
N VAL A 48 4.38 -4.99 -9.19
CA VAL A 48 5.56 -4.21 -8.82
C VAL A 48 5.88 -4.44 -7.36
N LYS A 49 7.10 -4.90 -7.07
CA LYS A 49 7.65 -4.99 -5.72
C LYS A 49 8.98 -4.26 -5.65
N LEU A 50 9.08 -3.22 -4.83
CA LEU A 50 10.29 -2.39 -4.67
C LEU A 50 10.84 -2.41 -3.23
N SER A 51 10.75 -3.55 -2.55
CA SER A 51 11.01 -3.63 -1.11
C SER A 51 12.45 -3.25 -0.72
N MET A 52 12.59 -2.61 0.45
CA MET A 52 13.89 -2.27 1.05
C MET A 52 14.80 -1.47 0.10
N SER A 53 14.23 -0.70 -0.82
CA SER A 53 14.98 0.10 -1.81
C SER A 53 14.84 1.60 -1.48
N VAL A 54 15.89 2.38 -1.77
CA VAL A 54 15.95 3.79 -1.37
C VAL A 54 15.47 4.69 -2.50
N VAL A 55 14.15 4.91 -2.57
CA VAL A 55 13.54 5.78 -3.58
C VAL A 55 13.71 7.25 -3.17
N GLY A 56 14.06 8.11 -4.14
CA GLY A 56 14.02 9.55 -3.93
C GLY A 56 12.59 10.05 -3.64
N PRO A 57 12.39 10.93 -2.65
CA PRO A 57 11.06 11.37 -2.23
C PRO A 57 10.23 12.03 -3.35
N ASP A 58 10.88 12.85 -4.18
CA ASP A 58 10.23 13.52 -5.31
C ASP A 58 9.83 12.55 -6.42
N ASP A 59 10.60 11.48 -6.64
CA ASP A 59 10.29 10.48 -7.67
C ASP A 59 9.10 9.63 -7.24
N MET A 60 9.02 9.28 -5.95
CA MET A 60 7.88 8.57 -5.38
C MET A 60 6.56 9.32 -5.63
N ALA A 61 6.48 10.60 -5.24
CA ALA A 61 5.25 11.39 -5.40
C ALA A 61 4.80 11.46 -6.87
N ARG A 62 5.73 11.76 -7.78
CA ARG A 62 5.46 11.80 -9.23
C ARG A 62 5.11 10.44 -9.81
N CYS A 63 5.68 9.37 -9.26
CA CYS A 63 5.36 8.03 -9.72
C CYS A 63 3.96 7.61 -9.27
N MET A 64 3.57 7.95 -8.05
CA MET A 64 2.21 7.74 -7.58
C MET A 64 1.19 8.51 -8.44
N GLU A 65 1.48 9.73 -8.90
CA GLU A 65 0.60 10.44 -9.85
C GLU A 65 0.40 9.71 -11.19
N GLY A 66 1.37 8.91 -11.63
CA GLY A 66 1.37 8.26 -12.95
C GLY A 66 1.05 6.75 -12.94
N PHE A 67 1.08 6.10 -11.79
CA PHE A 67 0.89 4.64 -11.72
C PHE A 67 -0.55 4.26 -12.06
N LYS A 68 -0.78 3.65 -13.23
CA LYS A 68 -2.13 3.24 -13.68
C LYS A 68 -2.29 1.73 -13.92
N ALA A 69 -1.18 1.03 -14.15
CA ALA A 69 -1.16 -0.35 -14.59
C ALA A 69 -1.14 -1.42 -13.48
N PRO A 70 -0.41 -1.28 -12.36
CA PRO A 70 -0.22 -2.43 -11.48
C PRO A 70 -1.52 -2.81 -10.77
N THR A 71 -1.84 -4.10 -10.83
CA THR A 71 -2.88 -4.72 -10.01
C THR A 71 -2.37 -4.97 -8.59
N GLU A 72 -1.06 -5.19 -8.44
CA GLU A 72 -0.39 -5.38 -7.16
C GLU A 72 0.86 -4.49 -7.04
N LEU A 73 0.90 -3.72 -5.95
CA LEU A 73 1.99 -2.81 -5.64
C LEU A 73 2.49 -3.07 -4.22
N ILE A 74 3.74 -3.51 -4.10
CA ILE A 74 4.40 -3.86 -2.83
C ILE A 74 5.59 -2.93 -2.63
N LEU A 75 5.47 -2.01 -1.68
CA LEU A 75 6.45 -0.96 -1.41
C LEU A 75 6.99 -1.06 0.03
N ASP A 76 7.11 -2.29 0.52
CA ASP A 76 7.49 -2.57 1.92
C ASP A 76 8.89 -2.06 2.28
N GLY A 77 9.04 -1.54 3.49
CA GLY A 77 10.32 -1.03 4.00
C GLY A 77 10.83 0.22 3.29
N ILE A 78 9.96 0.95 2.56
CA ILE A 78 10.31 2.19 1.88
C ILE A 78 9.95 3.40 2.75
N ARG A 79 10.72 4.50 2.61
CA ARG A 79 10.38 5.80 3.19
C ARG A 79 9.74 6.69 2.14
N PHE A 80 8.57 7.22 2.45
CA PHE A 80 7.80 8.13 1.60
C PHE A 80 7.95 9.55 2.14
N SER A 81 8.22 10.50 1.24
CA SER A 81 7.82 11.88 1.48
C SER A 81 6.34 12.08 1.21
N PRO A 82 5.75 13.22 1.62
CA PRO A 82 4.35 13.50 1.40
C PRO A 82 3.99 13.36 -0.07
N VAL A 83 3.11 12.41 -0.37
CA VAL A 83 2.53 12.29 -1.70
C VAL A 83 1.33 13.22 -1.72
N ARG A 84 1.48 14.36 -2.40
CA ARG A 84 0.35 15.27 -2.62
C ARG A 84 -0.56 14.64 -3.66
N VAL A 85 -1.85 14.58 -3.33
CA VAL A 85 -2.86 14.12 -4.28
C VAL A 85 -3.18 15.26 -5.23
N VAL A 86 -2.57 15.26 -6.41
CA VAL A 86 -2.86 16.23 -7.48
C VAL A 86 -3.70 15.54 -8.58
N GLY A 87 -4.80 16.19 -9.00
CA GLY A 87 -5.71 15.68 -10.02
C GLY A 87 -6.74 14.66 -9.53
N VAL A 88 -7.55 14.10 -10.45
CA VAL A 88 -8.72 13.24 -10.15
C VAL A 88 -8.56 11.77 -10.58
N GLU A 89 -7.38 11.38 -11.07
CA GLU A 89 -7.12 10.06 -11.66
C GLU A 89 -7.04 8.91 -10.63
N GLU A 90 -7.96 7.95 -10.69
CA GLU A 90 -8.04 6.81 -9.76
C GLU A 90 -7.09 5.65 -10.14
N TYR A 91 -6.62 4.90 -9.14
CA TYR A 91 -5.88 3.65 -9.34
C TYR A 91 -6.85 2.50 -9.63
N ARG A 92 -7.54 2.55 -10.77
CA ARG A 92 -8.65 1.63 -11.08
C ARG A 92 -8.26 0.15 -11.15
N GLN A 93 -7.00 -0.15 -11.43
CA GLN A 93 -6.50 -1.53 -11.53
C GLN A 93 -5.93 -2.05 -10.21
N LEU A 94 -5.53 -1.17 -9.28
CA LEU A 94 -4.89 -1.60 -8.04
C LEU A 94 -5.88 -2.39 -7.17
N ARG A 95 -5.51 -3.62 -6.82
CA ARG A 95 -6.28 -4.54 -5.96
C ARG A 95 -5.54 -4.85 -4.67
N THR A 96 -4.20 -4.88 -4.73
CA THR A 96 -3.35 -5.16 -3.58
C THR A 96 -2.32 -4.06 -3.42
N LEU A 97 -2.27 -3.47 -2.23
CA LEU A 97 -1.25 -2.51 -1.84
C LEU A 97 -0.63 -2.98 -0.51
N SER A 98 0.69 -3.08 -0.50
CA SER A 98 1.45 -3.33 0.72
C SER A 98 2.45 -2.20 0.95
N LEU A 99 2.41 -1.68 2.18
CA LEU A 99 3.31 -0.64 2.70
C LEU A 99 3.91 -1.12 4.03
N CYS A 100 4.04 -2.43 4.22
CA CYS A 100 4.51 -3.01 5.47
C CYS A 100 5.88 -2.43 5.84
N GLU A 101 6.08 -2.08 7.11
CA GLU A 101 7.32 -1.47 7.62
C GLU A 101 7.74 -0.16 6.92
N SER A 102 6.84 0.47 6.16
CA SER A 102 7.12 1.72 5.47
C SER A 102 6.91 2.92 6.37
N VAL A 103 7.66 3.99 6.12
CA VAL A 103 7.49 5.26 6.82
C VAL A 103 6.79 6.22 5.88
N LEU A 104 5.55 6.59 6.21
CA LEU A 104 4.73 7.55 5.45
C LEU A 104 4.47 8.80 6.28
N GLU A 105 4.46 9.95 5.61
CA GLU A 105 4.02 11.22 6.20
C GLU A 105 2.51 11.46 6.03
N ASN A 106 1.89 10.88 5.00
CA ASN A 106 0.44 10.90 4.78
C ASN A 106 -0.06 9.64 4.04
N TYR A 107 -1.35 9.35 4.18
CA TYR A 107 -2.00 8.18 3.59
C TYR A 107 -3.05 8.51 2.53
N GLU A 108 -3.37 9.80 2.33
CA GLU A 108 -4.50 10.26 1.50
C GLU A 108 -4.50 9.72 0.07
N TRP A 109 -3.33 9.52 -0.53
CA TRP A 109 -3.22 9.02 -1.89
C TRP A 109 -3.78 7.61 -2.06
N ILE A 110 -3.76 6.77 -1.01
CA ILE A 110 -4.29 5.41 -1.03
C ILE A 110 -5.80 5.43 -1.31
N ALA A 111 -6.51 6.47 -0.88
CA ALA A 111 -7.94 6.61 -1.09
C ALA A 111 -8.37 6.72 -2.57
N ARG A 112 -7.42 6.93 -3.49
CA ARG A 112 -7.65 6.88 -4.95
C ARG A 112 -7.76 5.46 -5.50
N ALA A 113 -7.36 4.45 -4.73
CA ALA A 113 -7.52 3.04 -5.09
C ALA A 113 -8.89 2.54 -4.60
N THR A 114 -9.99 3.11 -5.09
CA THR A 114 -11.36 2.77 -4.62
C THR A 114 -11.73 1.30 -4.80
N TYR A 115 -11.06 0.60 -5.72
CA TYR A 115 -11.19 -0.84 -5.98
C TYR A 115 -10.18 -1.70 -5.22
N LEU A 116 -9.42 -1.13 -4.27
CA LEU A 116 -8.45 -1.86 -3.48
C LEU A 116 -9.15 -2.91 -2.62
N ALA A 117 -8.77 -4.16 -2.80
CA ALA A 117 -9.32 -5.31 -2.08
C ALA A 117 -8.45 -5.69 -0.88
N LYS A 118 -7.12 -5.49 -0.97
CA LYS A 118 -6.18 -5.79 0.11
C LYS A 118 -5.27 -4.60 0.38
N LEU A 119 -5.20 -4.21 1.65
CA LEU A 119 -4.32 -3.17 2.15
C LEU A 119 -3.50 -3.70 3.34
N ASP A 120 -2.18 -3.61 3.24
CA ASP A 120 -1.27 -3.90 4.34
C ASP A 120 -0.55 -2.62 4.79
N LEU A 121 -0.83 -2.21 6.03
CA LEU A 121 -0.20 -1.08 6.71
C LEU A 121 0.53 -1.55 7.98
N SER A 122 0.84 -2.84 8.08
CA SER A 122 1.51 -3.42 9.24
C SER A 122 2.86 -2.75 9.50
N ALA A 123 3.20 -2.55 10.77
CA ALA A 123 4.42 -1.88 11.22
C ALA A 123 4.62 -0.46 10.66
N THR A 124 3.56 0.19 10.18
CA THR A 124 3.59 1.62 9.83
C THR A 124 3.23 2.49 11.04
N ARG A 125 3.18 3.82 10.83
CA ARG A 125 2.80 4.80 11.85
C ARG A 125 1.33 5.24 11.76
N VAL A 126 0.50 4.45 11.09
CA VAL A 126 -0.91 4.78 10.86
C VAL A 126 -1.68 4.92 12.18
N LYS A 127 -2.60 5.87 12.22
CA LYS A 127 -3.52 6.17 13.32
C LYS A 127 -4.96 5.90 12.90
N GLU A 128 -5.86 5.86 13.89
CA GLU A 128 -7.28 5.62 13.65
C GLU A 128 -7.92 6.67 12.73
N GLU A 129 -7.58 7.95 12.86
CA GLU A 129 -8.12 9.03 12.03
C GLU A 129 -7.83 8.83 10.53
N GLU A 130 -6.64 8.34 10.20
CA GLU A 130 -6.22 8.05 8.83
C GLU A 130 -6.97 6.82 8.30
N LEU A 131 -7.10 5.76 9.10
CA LEU A 131 -7.87 4.57 8.72
C LEU A 131 -9.35 4.87 8.50
N VAL A 132 -9.96 5.71 9.35
CA VAL A 132 -11.33 6.18 9.16
C VAL A 132 -11.47 6.92 7.82
N GLY A 133 -10.52 7.82 7.52
CA GLY A 133 -10.48 8.55 6.24
C GLY A 133 -10.38 7.62 5.03
N LEU A 134 -9.46 6.65 5.08
CA LEU A 134 -9.28 5.66 4.01
C LEU A 134 -10.50 4.77 3.84
N CYS A 135 -10.99 4.16 4.92
CA CYS A 135 -12.09 3.19 4.88
C CYS A 135 -13.42 3.81 4.42
N ARG A 136 -13.58 5.13 4.51
CA ARG A 136 -14.73 5.83 3.91
C ARG A 136 -14.76 5.74 2.38
N LEU A 137 -13.60 5.60 1.75
CA LEU A 137 -13.44 5.63 0.30
C LEU A 137 -13.11 4.26 -0.30
N LEU A 138 -12.50 3.36 0.49
CA LEU A 138 -12.14 2.01 0.10
C LEU A 138 -13.29 1.01 0.31
N PHE A 139 -14.42 1.23 -0.35
CA PHE A 139 -15.63 0.40 -0.17
C PHE A 139 -15.50 -1.05 -0.67
N CYS A 140 -14.51 -1.33 -1.53
CA CYS A 140 -14.17 -2.67 -2.01
C CYS A 140 -13.18 -3.42 -1.11
N LEU A 141 -12.74 -2.82 0.01
CA LEU A 141 -11.72 -3.42 0.86
C LEU A 141 -12.23 -4.73 1.50
N GLU A 142 -11.51 -5.82 1.24
CA GLU A 142 -11.81 -7.16 1.75
C GLU A 142 -10.84 -7.60 2.84
N THR A 143 -9.58 -7.15 2.78
CA THR A 143 -8.52 -7.53 3.72
C THR A 143 -7.75 -6.32 4.18
N LEU A 144 -7.64 -6.16 5.51
CA LEU A 144 -6.85 -5.09 6.13
C LEU A 144 -5.85 -5.69 7.14
N LEU A 145 -4.57 -5.41 6.95
CA LEU A 145 -3.50 -5.86 7.83
C LEU A 145 -2.88 -4.67 8.58
N LEU A 146 -2.91 -4.75 9.91
CA LEU A 146 -2.53 -3.70 10.86
C LEU A 146 -1.64 -4.25 11.99
N CYS A 147 -0.92 -5.34 11.75
CA CYS A 147 -0.04 -5.93 12.75
C CYS A 147 1.07 -4.95 13.12
N SER A 148 1.50 -4.96 14.38
CA SER A 148 2.65 -4.16 14.83
C SER A 148 2.52 -2.63 14.69
N CYS A 149 1.30 -2.08 14.52
CA CYS A 149 1.06 -0.64 14.40
C CYS A 149 1.11 0.06 15.77
N LYS A 150 2.32 0.41 16.25
CA LYS A 150 2.56 0.95 17.61
C LYS A 150 1.85 2.27 17.94
N TYR A 151 1.44 3.03 16.93
CA TYR A 151 0.73 4.31 17.09
C TYR A 151 -0.78 4.20 16.88
N LEU A 152 -1.26 3.01 16.50
CA LEU A 152 -2.67 2.74 16.32
C LEU A 152 -3.30 2.38 17.66
N SER A 153 -4.35 3.10 18.03
CA SER A 153 -5.29 2.70 19.09
C SER A 153 -6.68 2.83 18.49
N THR A 154 -7.43 1.73 18.41
CA THR A 154 -8.72 1.73 17.70
C THR A 154 -9.72 0.70 18.24
N SER A 155 -11.00 1.00 18.02
CA SER A 155 -12.10 0.04 18.22
C SER A 155 -12.38 -0.84 16.99
N LEU A 156 -11.85 -0.50 15.81
CA LEU A 156 -12.24 -1.05 14.49
C LEU A 156 -13.70 -0.77 14.09
N SER A 157 -14.41 0.13 14.75
CA SER A 157 -15.80 0.48 14.41
C SER A 157 -15.96 1.01 12.98
N PHE A 158 -14.92 1.64 12.43
CA PHE A 158 -14.90 2.13 11.04
C PHE A 158 -14.94 1.00 9.99
N LEU A 159 -14.71 -0.26 10.38
CA LEU A 159 -14.87 -1.41 9.49
C LEU A 159 -16.33 -1.87 9.39
N LEU A 160 -17.20 -1.49 10.32
CA LEU A 160 -18.61 -1.92 10.32
C LEU A 160 -19.39 -1.50 9.06
N PRO A 161 -19.15 -0.33 8.43
CA PRO A 161 -19.80 0.00 7.17
C PRO A 161 -19.25 -0.76 5.94
N LEU A 162 -18.10 -1.44 6.05
CA LEU A 162 -17.45 -2.12 4.93
C LEU A 162 -18.04 -3.52 4.71
N HIS A 163 -19.08 -3.61 3.88
CA HIS A 163 -19.80 -4.86 3.60
C HIS A 163 -18.97 -5.94 2.89
N GLN A 164 -17.88 -5.56 2.23
CA GLN A 164 -16.97 -6.50 1.55
C GLN A 164 -15.86 -7.03 2.46
N MET A 165 -15.74 -6.52 3.69
CA MET A 165 -14.67 -6.92 4.61
C MET A 165 -14.76 -8.41 4.92
N ARG A 166 -13.66 -9.14 4.73
CA ARG A 166 -13.54 -10.58 4.97
C ARG A 166 -12.50 -10.91 6.03
N SER A 167 -11.43 -10.11 6.12
CA SER A 167 -10.34 -10.38 7.05
C SER A 167 -9.73 -9.09 7.59
N VAL A 168 -9.47 -9.08 8.89
CA VAL A 168 -8.66 -8.06 9.56
C VAL A 168 -7.63 -8.74 10.45
N SER A 169 -6.37 -8.31 10.34
CA SER A 169 -5.32 -8.70 11.28
C SER A 169 -4.81 -7.46 12.00
N ILE A 170 -4.69 -7.53 13.33
CA ILE A 170 -4.30 -6.41 14.18
C ILE A 170 -3.57 -6.94 15.42
N SER A 171 -2.68 -6.15 16.00
CA SER A 171 -2.06 -6.50 17.27
C SER A 171 -2.94 -6.09 18.45
N ASN A 172 -2.98 -6.92 19.49
CA ASN A 172 -3.79 -6.73 20.68
C ASN A 172 -3.50 -5.40 21.38
N PHE A 173 -2.24 -4.95 21.38
CA PHE A 173 -1.87 -3.66 21.97
C PHE A 173 -2.44 -2.45 21.22
N SER A 174 -2.92 -2.61 19.98
CA SER A 174 -3.56 -1.55 19.19
C SER A 174 -5.09 -1.52 19.37
N LEU A 175 -5.68 -2.53 20.03
CA LEU A 175 -7.11 -2.61 20.26
C LEU A 175 -7.52 -1.89 21.55
N LEU A 176 -8.57 -1.09 21.47
CA LEU A 176 -9.28 -0.58 22.64
C LEU A 176 -10.04 -1.70 23.35
N ARG A 177 -10.29 -1.54 24.66
CA ARG A 177 -11.05 -2.54 25.45
C ARG A 177 -12.45 -2.78 24.90
N ASN A 178 -13.12 -1.72 24.44
CA ASN A 178 -14.44 -1.74 23.83
C ASN A 178 -14.36 -1.79 22.29
N ASN A 179 -13.66 -2.80 21.76
CA ASN A 179 -13.51 -2.99 20.32
C ASN A 179 -14.69 -3.77 19.67
N CYS A 180 -14.71 -3.78 18.35
CA CYS A 180 -15.74 -4.39 17.52
C CYS A 180 -15.38 -5.80 17.02
N ILE A 181 -14.35 -6.47 17.55
CA ILE A 181 -13.91 -7.79 17.07
C ILE A 181 -15.06 -8.82 17.12
N ALA A 182 -15.84 -8.84 18.21
CA ALA A 182 -16.99 -9.74 18.33
C ALA A 182 -18.03 -9.49 17.23
N LEU A 183 -18.42 -8.23 17.02
CA LEU A 183 -19.37 -7.82 15.99
C LEU A 183 -18.87 -8.12 14.56
N LEU A 184 -17.57 -7.95 14.32
CA LEU A 184 -16.95 -8.30 13.04
C LEU A 184 -17.00 -9.82 12.80
N ARG A 185 -16.66 -10.63 13.81
CA ARG A 185 -16.75 -12.10 13.73
C ARG A 185 -18.18 -12.59 13.52
N GLU A 186 -19.17 -11.98 14.17
CA GLU A 186 -20.60 -12.29 13.95
C GLU A 186 -21.04 -12.04 12.50
N ARG A 187 -20.38 -11.10 11.81
CA ARG A 187 -20.60 -10.82 10.38
C ARG A 187 -19.77 -11.71 9.45
N GLY A 188 -19.04 -12.68 9.99
CA GLY A 188 -18.20 -13.59 9.23
C GLY A 188 -16.81 -13.03 8.88
N VAL A 189 -16.41 -11.91 9.46
CA VAL A 189 -15.05 -11.37 9.26
C VAL A 189 -14.06 -12.18 10.09
N LEU A 190 -13.04 -12.73 9.43
CA LEU A 190 -11.91 -13.37 10.07
C LEU A 190 -11.09 -12.31 10.80
N CYS A 191 -11.08 -12.36 12.12
CA CYS A 191 -10.33 -11.41 12.95
C CYS A 191 -9.16 -12.13 13.60
N ASP A 192 -7.96 -11.86 13.10
CA ASP A 192 -6.69 -12.31 13.65
C ASP A 192 -6.13 -11.25 14.61
N VAL A 193 -5.94 -11.63 15.87
CA VAL A 193 -5.47 -10.72 16.92
C VAL A 193 -4.19 -11.30 17.50
N SER A 194 -3.08 -10.63 17.20
CA SER A 194 -1.72 -11.05 17.59
C SER A 194 -1.19 -10.35 18.84
#